data_AF-A0A3P7JMJ7-F1
#
_entry.id   AF-A0A3P7JMJ7-F1
#
_cell.length_a   1.000
_cell.length_b   1.000
_cell.length_c   1.000
_cell.angle_alpha   90.00
_cell.angle_beta   90.00
_cell.angle_gamma   90.00
#
_symmetry.space_group_name_H-M   'P 1'
#
loop_
_entity.id
_entity.type
_entity.pdbx_description
1 polymer ?
#
loop_
_entity_poly.entity_id
_entity_poly.type
_entity_poly.pdbx_seq_one_letter_code
_entity_poly.pdbx_strand_id
1 'polypeptide(L)'
;MAEEGAMEASLLDIFAYSKPELPLAAVALVSSLVRGLTWPLFSIIYGKLFLLFSSDPETLAEGTTLNSMLFFTLAVISGTATFLSGALFGMTGEKMAMRLRMDVFRVRF
;
A
#
# COMPACT_ATOMS: atom_id res chain seq x y z
N MET A 1 -37.85 -23.35 0.58
CA MET A 1 -37.72 -21.88 0.57
C MET A 1 -37.56 -21.40 2.02
N ALA A 2 -36.51 -21.85 2.70
CA ALA A 2 -36.19 -21.39 4.04
C ALA A 2 -34.83 -20.70 3.91
N GLU A 3 -34.84 -19.37 3.95
CA GLU A 3 -33.63 -18.57 4.06
C GLU A 3 -32.99 -18.88 5.41
N GLU A 4 -31.91 -19.67 5.38
CA GLU A 4 -31.04 -19.87 6.55
C GLU A 4 -30.45 -18.51 6.95
N GLY A 5 -30.59 -18.18 8.23
CA GLY A 5 -30.12 -16.93 8.84
C GLY A 5 -28.60 -16.82 8.85
N ALA A 6 -28.01 -16.47 7.70
CA ALA A 6 -26.65 -16.00 7.63
C ALA A 6 -26.57 -14.62 8.30
N MET A 7 -26.14 -14.60 9.56
CA MET A 7 -25.74 -13.37 10.24
C MET A 7 -24.68 -12.68 9.36
N GLU A 8 -24.89 -11.41 8.99
CA GLU A 8 -23.91 -10.67 8.19
C GLU A 8 -22.56 -10.70 8.92
N ALA A 9 -21.60 -11.41 8.35
CA ALA A 9 -20.28 -11.50 8.93
C ALA A 9 -19.64 -10.11 8.88
N SER A 10 -19.25 -9.58 10.04
CA SER A 10 -18.52 -8.32 10.10
C SER A 10 -17.13 -8.50 9.50
N LEU A 11 -16.57 -7.46 8.90
CA LEU A 11 -15.16 -7.46 8.48
C LEU A 11 -14.22 -7.84 9.62
N LEU A 12 -14.60 -7.53 10.87
CA LEU A 12 -13.88 -7.92 12.07
C LEU A 12 -13.91 -9.43 12.34
N ASP A 13 -15.01 -10.11 12.02
CA ASP A 13 -15.14 -11.56 12.18
C ASP A 13 -14.27 -12.29 11.15
N ILE A 14 -14.21 -11.78 9.92
CA ILE A 14 -13.35 -12.29 8.85
C ILE A 14 -11.86 -12.09 9.20
N PHE A 15 -11.51 -10.92 9.76
CA PHE A 15 -10.17 -10.63 10.25
C PHE A 15 -9.80 -11.49 11.47
N ALA A 16 -10.74 -11.74 12.39
CA ALA A 16 -10.54 -12.59 13.55
C ALA A 16 -10.34 -14.07 13.16
N TYR A 17 -10.97 -14.52 12.08
CA TYR A 17 -10.78 -15.85 11.50
C TYR A 17 -9.41 -16.02 10.82
N SER A 18 -8.90 -14.94 10.20
CA SER A 18 -7.64 -14.91 9.46
C SER A 18 -6.42 -14.52 10.31
N LYS A 19 -6.56 -14.55 11.65
CA LYS A 19 -5.52 -14.19 12.63
C LYS A 19 -4.08 -14.67 12.36
N PRO A 20 -3.81 -15.92 11.92
CA PRO A 20 -2.44 -16.36 11.68
C PRO A 20 -1.77 -15.71 10.46
N GLU A 21 -2.53 -15.09 9.55
CA GLU A 21 -2.02 -14.47 8.32
C GLU A 21 -1.95 -12.93 8.40
N LEU A 22 -2.51 -12.37 9.48
CA LEU A 22 -2.43 -10.95 9.81
C LEU A 22 -1.04 -10.34 9.91
N PRO A 23 0.03 -11.02 10.39
CA PRO A 23 1.34 -10.37 10.45
C PRO A 23 1.86 -10.01 9.05
N LEU A 24 1.58 -10.84 8.04
CA LEU A 24 1.96 -10.54 6.65
C LEU A 24 1.12 -9.38 6.08
N ALA A 25 -0.18 -9.39 6.38
CA ALA A 25 -1.10 -8.31 6.02
C ALA A 25 -0.68 -6.97 6.66
N ALA A 26 -0.26 -6.99 7.92
CA ALA A 26 0.17 -5.82 8.67
C ALA A 26 1.45 -5.21 8.08
N VAL A 27 2.44 -6.04 7.70
CA VAL A 27 3.65 -5.56 7.01
C VAL A 27 3.30 -4.93 5.66
N ALA A 28 2.36 -5.53 4.92
CA ALA A 28 1.86 -4.97 3.67
C ALA A 28 1.14 -3.63 3.89
N LEU A 29 0.35 -3.52 4.96
CA LEU A 29 -0.36 -2.30 5.37
C LEU A 29 0.61 -1.17 5.71
N VAL A 30 1.64 -1.45 6.51
CA VAL A 30 2.69 -0.47 6.87
C VAL A 30 3.42 0.01 5.61
N SER A 31 3.75 -0.91 4.70
CA SER A 31 4.42 -0.58 3.44
C SER A 31 3.51 0.25 2.52
N SER A 32 2.20 -0.01 2.54
CA SER A 32 1.19 0.76 1.80
C SER A 32 0.97 2.16 2.38
N LEU A 33 1.12 2.34 3.70
CA LEU A 33 1.10 3.66 4.35
C LEU A 33 2.31 4.51 3.92
N VAL A 34 3.50 3.93 3.87
CA VAL A 34 4.72 4.61 3.37
C VAL A 34 4.54 5.04 1.91
N ARG A 35 3.98 4.17 1.07
CA ARG A 35 3.57 4.52 -0.30
C ARG A 35 2.55 5.66 -0.32
N GLY A 36 1.57 5.68 0.59
CA GLY A 36 0.61 6.77 0.72
C GLY A 36 1.26 8.12 1.02
N LEU A 37 2.30 8.13 1.87
CA LEU A 37 3.10 9.33 2.20
C LEU A 37 3.96 9.84 1.05
N THR A 38 4.11 9.07 -0.03
CA THR A 38 4.83 9.50 -1.23
C THR A 38 4.15 10.72 -1.89
N TRP A 39 2.82 10.78 -1.90
CA TRP A 39 2.06 11.91 -2.47
C TRP A 39 2.31 13.26 -1.78
N PRO A 40 2.21 13.37 -0.44
CA PRO A 40 2.55 14.62 0.24
C PRO A 40 4.04 14.99 0.10
N LEU A 41 4.95 14.01 0.12
CA LEU A 41 6.37 14.27 -0.15
C LEU A 41 6.59 14.83 -1.56
N PHE A 42 5.95 14.24 -2.56
CA PHE A 42 5.99 14.72 -3.95
C PHE A 42 5.51 16.18 -4.03
N SER A 43 4.39 16.52 -3.38
CA SER A 43 3.86 17.89 -3.34
C SER A 43 4.85 18.90 -2.76
N ILE A 44 5.54 18.56 -1.66
CA ILE A 44 6.52 19.44 -1.03
C ILE A 44 7.72 19.70 -1.96
N ILE A 45 8.25 18.64 -2.58
CA ILE A 45 9.41 18.75 -3.49
C ILE A 45 9.00 19.56 -4.73
N TYR A 46 7.82 19.30 -5.28
CA TYR A 46 7.30 20.02 -6.44
C TYR A 46 7.07 21.51 -6.13
N GLY A 47 6.56 21.84 -4.94
CA GLY A 47 6.43 23.23 -4.49
C GLY A 47 7.78 23.97 -4.39
N LYS A 48 8.83 23.29 -3.89
CA LYS A 48 10.20 23.83 -3.87
C LYS A 48 10.77 24.04 -5.27
N LEU A 49 10.48 23.14 -6.21
CA LEU A 49 10.86 23.27 -7.60
C LEU A 49 10.25 24.55 -8.21
N PHE A 50 8.98 24.83 -7.93
CA PHE A 50 8.28 26.01 -8.43
C PHE A 50 8.85 27.33 -7.86
N LEU A 51 9.18 27.34 -6.56
CA LEU A 51 9.87 28.47 -5.90
C LEU A 51 11.25 28.73 -6.51
N LEU A 52 12.00 27.66 -6.81
CA LEU A 52 13.29 27.76 -7.46
C LEU A 52 13.17 28.35 -8.87
N PHE A 53 12.17 27.91 -9.65
CA PHE A 53 11.87 28.49 -10.97
C PHE A 53 11.47 29.97 -10.94
N SER A 54 10.95 30.46 -9.81
CA SER A 54 10.66 31.89 -9.61
C SER A 54 11.86 32.72 -9.14
N SER A 55 13.01 32.09 -8.85
CA SER A 55 14.23 32.72 -8.32
C SER A 55 15.34 32.85 -9.39
N ASP A 56 16.47 33.45 -9.03
CA ASP A 56 17.55 33.81 -9.97
C ASP A 56 18.15 32.65 -10.78
N PRO A 57 18.51 32.89 -12.07
CA PRO A 57 19.02 31.86 -12.99
C PRO A 57 20.30 31.14 -12.54
N GLU A 58 21.17 31.80 -11.76
CA GLU A 58 22.43 31.21 -11.29
C GLU A 58 22.19 30.07 -10.29
N THR A 59 21.18 30.19 -9.42
CA THR A 59 20.85 29.14 -8.43
C THR A 59 19.95 28.04 -8.99
N LEU A 60 19.41 28.26 -10.20
CA LEU A 60 18.47 27.38 -10.86
C LEU A 60 19.09 26.02 -11.22
N ALA A 61 20.33 26.02 -11.73
CA ALA A 61 21.01 24.81 -12.18
C ALA A 61 21.31 23.85 -11.02
N GLU A 62 21.84 24.36 -9.90
CA GLU A 62 22.14 23.55 -8.72
C GLU A 62 20.88 23.03 -8.04
N GLY A 63 19.87 23.89 -7.84
CA GLY A 63 18.63 23.47 -7.19
C GLY A 63 17.80 22.50 -8.02
N THR A 64 17.83 22.60 -9.36
CA THR A 64 17.14 21.65 -10.25
C THR A 64 17.80 20.28 -10.20
N THR A 65 19.13 20.23 -10.11
CA THR A 65 19.89 18.99 -9.99
C THR A 65 19.56 18.27 -8.67
N LEU A 66 19.52 18.98 -7.55
CA LEU A 66 19.15 18.43 -6.24
C LEU A 66 17.70 17.93 -6.22
N ASN A 67 16.74 18.71 -6.74
CA ASN A 67 15.34 18.28 -6.80
C ASN A 67 15.15 17.06 -7.70
N SER A 68 15.87 16.97 -8.81
CA SER A 68 15.83 15.79 -9.70
C SER A 68 16.34 14.52 -8.99
N MET A 69 17.42 14.62 -8.21
CA MET A 69 17.92 13.51 -7.39
C MET A 69 16.90 13.07 -6.32
N LEU A 70 16.19 14.02 -5.70
CA LEU A 70 15.13 13.73 -4.73
C LEU A 70 13.94 13.01 -5.38
N PHE A 71 13.49 13.47 -6.56
CA PHE A 71 12.43 12.79 -7.33
C PHE A 71 12.83 11.38 -7.73
N PHE A 72 14.07 11.18 -8.17
CA PHE A 72 14.58 9.86 -8.53
C PHE A 72 14.57 8.90 -7.33
N THR A 73 15.10 9.35 -6.19
CA THR A 73 15.12 8.54 -4.95
C THR A 73 13.70 8.19 -4.49
N LEU A 74 12.79 9.16 -4.55
CA LEU A 74 11.39 8.97 -4.18
C LEU A 74 10.67 7.99 -5.13
N ALA A 75 10.97 8.02 -6.44
CA ALA A 75 10.45 7.07 -7.41
C ALA A 75 10.93 5.63 -7.12
N VAL A 76 12.21 5.44 -6.80
CA VAL A 76 12.77 4.12 -6.45
C VAL A 76 12.12 3.56 -5.18
N ILE A 77 12.00 4.38 -4.13
CA ILE A 77 11.36 3.98 -2.86
C ILE A 77 9.88 3.65 -3.08
N SER A 78 9.14 4.50 -3.78
CA SER A 78 7.72 4.28 -4.05
C SER A 78 7.48 3.04 -4.92
N GLY A 79 8.31 2.83 -5.95
CA GLY A 79 8.22 1.66 -6.83
C GLY A 79 8.46 0.36 -6.06
N THR A 80 9.54 0.31 -5.27
CA THR A 80 9.86 -0.86 -4.42
C THR A 80 8.81 -1.10 -3.35
N ALA A 81 8.36 -0.06 -2.64
CA ALA A 81 7.29 -0.17 -1.64
C ALA A 81 5.97 -0.64 -2.26
N THR A 82 5.60 -0.15 -3.45
CA THR A 82 4.41 -0.59 -4.19
C THR A 82 4.50 -2.05 -4.58
N PHE A 83 5.64 -2.46 -5.14
CA PHE A 83 5.85 -3.85 -5.56
C PHE A 83 5.77 -4.81 -4.37
N LEU A 84 6.47 -4.48 -3.27
CA LEU A 84 6.50 -5.31 -2.07
C LEU A 84 5.13 -5.36 -1.38
N SER A 85 4.46 -4.22 -1.22
CA SER A 85 3.11 -4.17 -0.64
C SER A 85 2.12 -4.95 -1.50
N GLY A 86 2.18 -4.79 -2.82
CA GLY A 86 1.30 -5.48 -3.76
C GLY A 86 1.50 -6.99 -3.74
N ALA A 87 2.75 -7.46 -3.73
CA ALA A 87 3.06 -8.88 -3.64
C ALA A 87 2.61 -9.49 -2.30
N LEU A 88 2.86 -8.81 -1.18
CA LEU A 88 2.47 -9.27 0.15
C LEU A 88 0.93 -9.28 0.33
N PHE A 89 0.23 -8.25 -0.17
CA PHE A 89 -1.23 -8.23 -0.19
C PHE A 89 -1.80 -9.33 -1.09
N GLY A 90 -1.20 -9.57 -2.25
CA GLY A 90 -1.60 -10.65 -3.15
C GLY A 90 -1.46 -12.03 -2.49
N MET A 91 -0.30 -12.32 -1.90
CA MET A 91 -0.07 -13.57 -1.16
C MET A 91 -1.01 -13.74 0.03
N THR A 92 -1.26 -12.67 0.79
CA THR A 92 -2.20 -12.69 1.91
C THR A 92 -3.64 -12.94 1.42
N GLY A 93 -4.04 -12.28 0.33
CA GLY A 93 -5.37 -12.45 -0.27
C GLY A 93 -5.60 -13.87 -0.79
N GLU A 94 -4.59 -14.47 -1.43
CA GLU A 94 -4.65 -15.84 -1.93
C GLU A 94 -4.83 -16.85 -0.78
N LYS A 95 -4.03 -16.72 0.28
CA LYS A 95 -4.11 -17.62 1.43
C LYS A 95 -5.43 -17.49 2.20
N MET A 96 -5.92 -16.26 2.39
CA MET A 96 -7.23 -16.01 3.01
C MET A 96 -8.36 -16.64 2.17
N ALA A 97 -8.33 -16.48 0.84
CA ALA A 97 -9.31 -17.09 -0.06
C ALA A 97 -9.23 -18.62 -0.09
N MET A 98 -8.01 -19.20 0.00
CA MET A 98 -7.80 -20.65 0.04
C MET A 98 -8.39 -21.27 1.32
N ARG A 99 -8.16 -20.65 2.49
CA ARG A 99 -8.76 -21.09 3.76
C ARG A 99 -10.29 -21.09 3.69
N LEU A 100 -10.87 -19.95 3.28
CA LEU A 100 -12.31 -19.81 3.10
C LEU A 100 -12.89 -20.91 2.21
N ARG A 101 -12.25 -21.21 1.07
CA ARG A 101 -12.68 -22.30 0.19
C ARG A 101 -12.61 -23.66 0.89
N MET A 102 -11.50 -23.98 1.55
CA MET A 102 -11.34 -25.27 2.24
C MET A 102 -12.39 -25.48 3.34
N ASP A 103 -12.70 -24.43 4.11
CA ASP A 103 -13.67 -24.51 5.19
C ASP A 103 -15.10 -24.66 4.68
N VAL A 104 -15.46 -23.94 3.60
CA VAL A 104 -16.74 -24.14 2.92
C VAL A 104 -16.88 -25.58 2.41
N PHE A 105 -15.82 -26.15 1.81
CA PHE A 105 -15.85 -27.54 1.36
C PHE A 105 -15.94 -28.54 2.52
N ARG A 106 -15.28 -28.27 3.65
CA ARG A 106 -15.33 -29.13 4.84
C ARG A 106 -16.70 -29.11 5.54
N VAL A 107 -17.43 -28.00 5.52
CA VAL A 107 -18.77 -27.91 6.13
C VAL A 107 -19.84 -28.55 5.24
N ARG A 108 -19.64 -28.53 3.92
CA ARG A 108 -20.60 -29.00 2.91
C ARG A 108 -20.59 -30.54 2.73
N PHE A 109 -19.55 -31.24 3.19
CA PHE A 109 -19.39 -32.69 3.12
C PHE A 109 -19.15 -33.28 4.50
#